data_AF-X1QEP3-F1
#
_entry.id   AF-X1QEP3-F1
#
_cell.length_a   1.000
_cell.length_b   1.000
_cell.length_c   1.000
_cell.angle_alpha   90.00
_cell.angle_beta   90.00
_cell.angle_gamma   90.00
#
_symmetry.space_group_name_H-M   'P 1'
#
loop_
_entity.id
_entity.type
_entity.pdbx_description
1 polymer ?
#
loop_
_entity_poly.entity_id
_entity_poly.type
_entity_poly.pdbx_seq_one_letter_code
_entity_poly.pdbx_strand_id
1 'polypeptide(L)'
;ADNMNFCPLPEGVEKKQKYITGTIKGSGGGKSLLLFSHVDTESVVDRDLWNTNPFKLVKKSDKLYGLGTNDAKSGVAACIMALRVIKEMGIII
;
A
#
# COMPACT_ATOMS: atom_id res chain seq x y z
N ALA A 1 -1.98 26.08 -9.89
CA ALA A 1 -1.82 24.61 -9.80
C ALA A 1 -3.23 24.06 -9.91
N ASP A 2 -3.78 24.16 -11.11
CA ASP A 2 -5.23 24.20 -11.30
C ASP A 2 -5.61 22.95 -12.09
N ASN A 3 -6.42 22.10 -11.47
CA ASN A 3 -6.89 20.80 -11.95
C ASN A 3 -5.90 19.61 -11.90
N MET A 4 -5.43 19.28 -10.69
CA MET A 4 -5.23 17.88 -10.35
C MET A 4 -6.53 17.33 -9.76
N ASN A 5 -7.29 16.64 -10.61
CA ASN A 5 -8.53 15.93 -10.30
C ASN A 5 -8.54 15.39 -8.85
N PHE A 6 -9.21 16.12 -7.96
CA PHE A 6 -10.01 15.47 -6.95
C PHE A 6 -10.92 14.53 -7.74
N CYS A 7 -10.83 13.22 -7.52
CA CYS A 7 -11.87 12.30 -7.98
C CYS A 7 -12.93 12.33 -6.88
N PRO A 8 -13.92 13.25 -6.91
CA PRO A 8 -15.02 13.18 -5.97
C PRO A 8 -15.66 11.81 -6.15
N LEU A 9 -16.02 11.18 -5.03
CA LEU A 9 -16.89 10.01 -5.11
C LEU A 9 -18.16 10.44 -5.86
N PRO A 10 -18.76 9.56 -6.69
CA PRO A 10 -20.03 9.87 -7.32
C PRO A 10 -21.04 10.36 -6.27
N GLU A 11 -21.88 11.32 -6.65
CA GLU A 11 -22.87 11.90 -5.76
C GLU A 11 -23.75 10.78 -5.16
N GLY A 12 -23.88 10.75 -3.83
CA GLY A 12 -24.60 9.70 -3.10
C GLY A 12 -23.78 8.47 -2.71
N VAL A 13 -22.47 8.40 -3.04
CA VAL A 13 -21.58 7.33 -2.59
C VAL A 13 -21.01 7.64 -1.21
N GLU A 14 -21.45 6.91 -0.19
CA GLU A 14 -20.87 6.96 1.15
C GLU A 14 -19.54 6.17 1.18
N LYS A 15 -18.43 6.81 1.56
CA LYS A 15 -17.13 6.13 1.66
C LYS A 15 -17.09 5.23 2.91
N LYS A 16 -17.53 3.98 2.80
CA LYS A 16 -17.38 2.97 3.87
C LYS A 16 -15.98 2.33 3.87
N GLN A 17 -14.92 3.15 3.83
CA GLN A 17 -13.56 2.63 3.97
C GLN A 17 -13.33 2.23 5.43
N LYS A 18 -12.90 0.97 5.61
CA LYS A 18 -12.49 0.46 6.93
C LYS A 18 -10.99 0.67 7.09
N TYR A 19 -10.60 1.21 8.24
CA TYR A 19 -9.20 1.26 8.63
C TYR A 19 -8.80 -0.04 9.32
N ILE A 20 -7.61 -0.54 9.00
CA ILE A 20 -7.01 -1.69 9.67
C ILE A 20 -5.86 -1.15 10.50
N THR A 21 -5.90 -1.38 11.81
CA THR A 21 -4.84 -0.99 12.74
C THR A 21 -4.34 -2.21 13.51
N GLY A 22 -3.08 -2.17 13.90
CA GLY A 22 -2.44 -3.20 14.71
C GLY A 22 -1.29 -2.59 15.49
N THR A 23 -1.09 -3.08 16.71
CA THR A 23 -0.06 -2.55 17.62
C THR A 23 0.78 -3.70 18.14
N ILE A 24 2.10 -3.60 17.96
CA ILE A 24 3.06 -4.43 18.68
C ILE A 24 3.61 -3.57 19.82
N LYS A 25 3.38 -4.00 21.06
CA LYS A 25 3.89 -3.28 22.23
C LYS A 25 5.38 -3.49 22.36
N GLY A 26 6.11 -2.39 22.41
CA GLY A 26 7.54 -2.41 22.62
C GLY A 26 7.93 -2.55 24.09
N SER A 27 9.15 -3.01 24.35
CA SER A 27 9.76 -3.11 25.68
C SER A 27 11.16 -2.48 25.78
N GLY A 28 11.69 -1.95 24.66
CA GLY A 28 13.05 -1.40 24.58
C GLY A 28 13.24 0.03 25.09
N GLY A 29 12.21 0.69 25.63
CA GLY A 29 12.30 2.08 26.14
C GLY A 29 12.51 3.18 25.08
N GLY A 30 12.53 2.82 23.79
CA GLY A 30 12.67 3.75 22.67
C GLY A 30 11.37 4.49 22.30
N LYS A 31 11.43 5.29 21.23
CA LYS A 31 10.25 6.02 20.71
C LYS A 31 9.31 5.08 19.95
N SER A 32 8.01 5.30 20.09
CA SER A 32 6.99 4.65 19.27
C SER A 32 7.07 5.10 17.81
N LEU A 33 6.79 4.18 16.89
CA LEU A 33 6.72 4.44 15.44
C LEU A 33 5.34 4.04 14.89
N LEU A 34 4.76 4.88 14.04
CA LEU A 34 3.59 4.53 13.24
C LEU A 34 4.04 4.16 11.83
N LEU A 35 3.74 2.93 11.42
CA LEU A 35 3.89 2.48 10.04
C LEU A 35 2.52 2.57 9.36
N PHE A 36 2.44 3.29 8.25
CA PHE A 36 1.19 3.54 7.53
C PHE A 36 1.37 3.36 6.03
N SER A 37 0.38 2.75 5.40
CA SER A 37 0.21 2.67 3.96
C SER A 37 -1.26 2.37 3.66
N HIS A 38 -1.67 2.44 2.39
CA HIS A 38 -3.05 2.23 1.96
C HIS A 38 -3.14 1.04 1.01
N VAL A 39 -4.33 0.43 0.95
CA VAL A 39 -4.57 -0.83 0.20
C VAL A 39 -5.44 -0.62 -1.03
N ASP A 40 -6.17 0.49 -1.09
CA ASP A 40 -6.87 0.91 -2.29
C ASP A 40 -5.89 1.29 -3.40
N THR A 41 -6.41 1.38 -4.61
CA THR A 41 -5.62 1.75 -5.78
C THR A 41 -6.54 2.41 -6.79
N GLU A 42 -5.94 3.11 -7.74
CA GLU A 42 -6.66 3.83 -8.78
C GLU A 42 -7.45 2.90 -9.71
N SER A 43 -8.41 3.47 -10.43
CA SER A 43 -9.12 2.74 -11.48
C SER A 43 -8.25 2.57 -12.72
N VAL A 44 -8.45 1.48 -13.46
CA VAL A 44 -7.84 1.32 -14.79
C VAL A 44 -8.65 2.13 -15.79
N VAL A 45 -8.12 3.28 -16.21
CA VAL A 45 -8.80 4.22 -17.11
C VAL A 45 -8.85 3.67 -18.54
N ASP A 46 -7.71 3.22 -19.07
CA ASP A 46 -7.61 2.61 -20.40
C ASP A 46 -6.71 1.37 -20.31
N ARG A 47 -7.23 0.22 -20.73
CA ARG A 47 -6.52 -1.06 -20.71
C ARG A 47 -5.51 -1.18 -21.85
N ASP A 48 -5.73 -0.50 -22.96
CA ASP A 48 -4.89 -0.62 -24.16
C ASP A 48 -3.56 0.10 -23.99
N LEU A 49 -3.48 1.06 -23.06
CA LEU A 49 -2.22 1.70 -22.64
C LEU A 49 -1.32 0.80 -21.79
N TRP A 50 -1.82 -0.35 -21.33
CA TRP A 50 -1.03 -1.28 -20.52
C TRP A 50 -0.33 -2.34 -21.37
N ASN A 51 1.00 -2.44 -21.21
CA ASN A 51 1.82 -3.50 -21.82
C ASN A 51 1.69 -4.87 -21.13
N THR A 52 0.91 -4.97 -20.05
CA THR A 52 0.65 -6.18 -19.25
C THR A 52 -0.72 -6.08 -18.63
N ASN A 53 -1.40 -7.18 -18.33
CA ASN A 53 -2.66 -7.10 -17.58
C ASN A 53 -2.44 -6.38 -16.23
N PRO A 54 -3.12 -5.25 -15.95
CA PRO A 54 -2.90 -4.44 -14.74
C PRO A 54 -3.16 -5.20 -13.43
N PHE A 55 -4.04 -6.20 -13.44
CA PHE A 55 -4.41 -6.97 -12.26
C PHE A 55 -3.61 -8.26 -12.08
N LYS A 56 -2.65 -8.54 -12.97
CA LYS A 56 -1.69 -9.64 -12.83
C LYS A 56 -0.30 -9.07 -12.64
N LEU A 57 0.34 -9.40 -11.53
CA LEU A 57 1.73 -8.98 -11.30
C LEU A 57 2.65 -9.66 -12.31
N VAL A 58 3.40 -8.86 -13.08
CA VAL A 58 4.38 -9.35 -14.05
C VAL A 58 5.75 -8.80 -13.69
N LYS A 59 6.74 -9.68 -13.50
CA LYS A 59 8.14 -9.29 -13.35
C LYS A 59 8.81 -9.20 -14.73
N LYS A 60 9.44 -8.07 -15.05
CA LYS A 60 10.32 -7.93 -16.21
C LYS A 60 11.65 -7.38 -15.70
N SER A 61 12.71 -8.20 -15.79
CA SER A 61 14.02 -7.89 -15.20
C SER A 61 13.93 -7.57 -13.70
N ASP A 62 14.33 -6.38 -13.29
CA ASP A 62 14.33 -5.86 -11.93
C ASP A 62 13.03 -5.15 -11.53
N LYS A 63 12.07 -5.02 -12.46
CA LYS A 63 10.82 -4.27 -12.25
C LYS A 63 9.60 -5.17 -12.13
N LEU A 64 8.68 -4.76 -11.28
CA LEU A 64 7.36 -5.37 -11.09
C LEU A 64 6.28 -4.46 -11.67
N TYR A 65 5.46 -5.00 -12.57
CA TYR A 65 4.38 -4.30 -13.26
C TYR A 65 3.04 -4.84 -12.78
N GLY A 66 2.17 -3.94 -12.35
CA GLY A 66 0.82 -4.25 -11.88
C GLY A 66 0.23 -3.05 -11.15
N LEU A 67 -1.08 -2.84 -11.29
CA LEU A 67 -1.82 -1.77 -10.66
C LEU A 67 -1.73 -1.85 -9.14
N GLY A 68 -1.33 -0.73 -8.54
CA GLY A 68 -1.10 -0.60 -7.12
C GLY A 68 0.20 -1.21 -6.61
N THR A 69 1.06 -1.76 -7.49
CA THR A 69 2.36 -2.30 -7.06
C THR A 69 3.19 -1.22 -6.37
N ASN A 70 3.31 -0.04 -6.99
CA ASN A 70 4.03 1.10 -6.39
C ASN A 70 3.16 1.94 -5.45
N ASP A 71 1.90 2.16 -5.81
CA ASP A 71 0.97 3.01 -5.05
C ASP A 71 -0.30 2.22 -4.61
N ALA A 72 -0.30 1.63 -3.41
CA ALA A 72 0.79 1.61 -2.42
C ALA A 72 1.06 0.23 -1.82
N LYS A 73 0.70 -0.84 -2.54
CA LYS A 73 0.78 -2.22 -2.02
C LYS A 73 2.22 -2.64 -1.68
N SER A 74 3.23 -2.10 -2.37
CA SER A 74 4.63 -2.31 -1.98
C SER A 74 4.94 -1.74 -0.58
N GLY A 75 4.40 -0.57 -0.24
CA GLY A 75 4.54 0.05 1.08
C GLY A 75 3.88 -0.80 2.17
N VAL A 76 2.67 -1.31 1.94
CA VAL A 76 2.00 -2.26 2.83
C VAL A 76 2.86 -3.50 3.04
N ALA A 77 3.34 -4.11 1.95
CA ALA A 77 4.19 -5.31 2.01
C ALA A 77 5.49 -5.04 2.77
N ALA A 78 6.14 -3.90 2.53
CA ALA A 78 7.38 -3.51 3.21
C ALA A 78 7.17 -3.36 4.72
N CYS A 79 6.07 -2.72 5.16
CA CYS A 79 5.76 -2.58 6.58
C CYS A 79 5.57 -3.94 7.26
N ILE A 80 4.80 -4.84 6.64
CA ILE A 80 4.56 -6.19 7.18
C ILE A 80 5.86 -6.99 7.24
N MET A 81 6.67 -6.95 6.17
CA MET A 81 7.94 -7.67 6.11
C MET A 81 8.95 -7.15 7.13
N ALA A 82 9.06 -5.84 7.33
CA ALA A 82 9.94 -5.26 8.34
C ALA A 82 9.58 -5.77 9.75
N LEU A 83 8.30 -5.72 10.12
CA LEU A 83 7.82 -6.24 11.41
C LEU A 83 8.05 -7.75 11.56
N ARG A 84 7.83 -8.51 10.48
CA ARG A 84 8.07 -9.95 10.46
C ARG A 84 9.54 -10.28 10.71
N VAL A 85 10.45 -9.64 9.98
CA VAL A 85 11.91 -9.88 10.10
C VAL A 85 12.41 -9.50 11.49
N ILE A 86 12.00 -8.35 12.04
CA ILE A 86 12.35 -7.94 13.41
C ILE A 86 11.95 -9.03 14.42
N LYS A 87 10.72 -9.57 14.28
CA LYS A 87 10.22 -10.64 15.15
C LYS A 87 10.98 -11.96 14.98
N GLU A 88 11.27 -12.36 13.74
CA GLU A 88 12.01 -13.59 13.43
C GLU A 88 13.48 -13.52 13.92
N MET A 89 14.09 -12.33 13.91
CA MET A 89 15.43 -12.11 14.44
C MET A 89 15.48 -12.04 15.98
N GLY A 90 14.35 -12.04 16.67
CA GLY A 90 14.29 -11.89 18.13
C GLY A 90 14.72 -10.50 18.62
N ILE A 91 14.68 -9.49 17.74
CA ILE A 91 14.98 -8.11 18.13
C ILE A 91 13.83 -7.61 18.99
N ILE A 92 14.18 -7.11 20.17
CA ILE A 92 13.23 -6.50 21.08
C ILE A 92 12.83 -5.15 20.51
N ILE A 93 11.58 -5.08 20.05
CA ILE A 93 10.85 -3.84 19.81
C ILE A 93 10.22 -3.37 21.11
#